data_AF-A0A4R2GR23-F1
#
_entry.id   AF-A0A4R2GR23-F1
#
_cell.length_a   1.000
_cell.length_b   1.000
_cell.length_c   1.000
_cell.angle_alpha   90.00
_cell.angle_beta   90.00
_cell.angle_gamma   90.00
#
_symmetry.space_group_name_H-M   'P 1'
#
loop_
_entity.id
_entity.type
_entity.pdbx_description
1 polymer ?
#
loop_
_entity_poly.entity_id
_entity_poly.type
_entity_poly.pdbx_seq_one_letter_code
_entity_poly.pdbx_strand_id
1 'polypeptide(L)' 'MRIRIERDGMALDLAIWEALSRPDDMTGIVEMVLDSNRGLADLPLVLPLGTEIDIPDVGAVEQQVRPVVRLWD' A
#
# COMPACT_ATOMS: atom_id res chain seq x y z
N MET A 1 12.23 3.13 -0.09
CA MET A 1 12.38 2.84 -1.54
C MET A 1 11.42 3.74 -2.31
N ARG A 2 11.76 4.22 -3.51
CA ARG A 2 10.82 4.97 -4.36
C ARG A 2 10.43 4.14 -5.59
N ILE A 3 9.14 4.11 -5.92
CA ILE A 3 8.62 3.47 -7.13
C ILE A 3 7.90 4.47 -8.03
N ARG A 4 7.75 4.13 -9.31
CA ARG A 4 7.00 4.92 -10.29
C ARG A 4 5.94 4.05 -10.97
N ILE A 5 4.75 4.61 -11.19
CA ILE A 5 3.67 3.95 -11.92
C ILE A 5 3.97 3.98 -13.43
N GLU A 6 4.28 2.83 -14.01
CA GLU A 6 4.59 2.70 -15.46
C GLU A 6 3.48 2.03 -16.27
N ARG A 7 2.51 1.42 -15.60
CA ARG A 7 1.42 0.65 -16.19
C ARG A 7 0.08 1.29 -15.85
N ASP A 8 -0.79 1.38 -16.85
CA ASP A 8 -2.15 1.87 -16.69
C ASP A 8 -3.00 0.88 -15.87
N GLY A 9 -4.04 1.37 -15.20
CA GLY A 9 -4.91 0.56 -14.35
C GLY A 9 -4.30 0.12 -13.02
N MET A 10 -3.16 0.69 -12.59
CA MET A 10 -2.57 0.37 -11.28
C MET A 10 -3.21 1.18 -10.16
N ALA A 11 -3.67 0.48 -9.13
CA ALA A 11 -4.06 1.04 -7.85
C ALA A 11 -2.87 1.05 -6.88
N LEU A 12 -2.98 1.86 -5.82
CA LEU A 12 -1.91 2.06 -4.83
C LEU A 12 -1.52 0.76 -4.11
N ASP A 13 -2.50 0.02 -3.60
CA ASP A 13 -2.30 -1.25 -2.90
C ASP A 13 -1.59 -2.29 -3.77
N LEU A 14 -1.97 -2.41 -5.04
CA LEU A 14 -1.33 -3.29 -6.01
C LEU A 14 0.13 -2.88 -6.27
N ALA A 15 0.38 -1.59 -6.47
CA ALA A 15 1.73 -1.08 -6.71
C ALA A 15 2.66 -1.33 -5.53
N ILE A 16 2.17 -1.14 -4.29
CA ILE A 16 2.92 -1.43 -3.07
C ILE A 16 3.18 -2.94 -2.95
N TRP A 17 2.16 -3.78 -3.16
CA TRP A 17 2.29 -5.23 -3.06
C TRP A 17 3.31 -5.81 -4.04
N GLU A 18 3.29 -5.35 -5.30
CA GLU A 18 4.29 -5.74 -6.30
C GLU A 18 5.70 -5.25 -5.91
N ALA A 19 5.83 -4.01 -5.45
CA ALA A 19 7.11 -3.42 -5.07
C ALA A 19 7.77 -4.10 -3.85
N LEU A 20 6.96 -4.57 -2.90
CA LEU A 20 7.42 -5.31 -1.72
C LEU A 20 7.65 -6.80 -1.98
N SER A 21 7.71 -7.23 -3.25
CA SER A 21 7.89 -8.63 -3.63
C SER A 21 6.77 -9.55 -3.11
N ARG A 22 5.53 -9.05 -3.09
CA ARG A 22 4.31 -9.80 -2.80
C ARG A 22 4.29 -10.42 -1.40
N PRO A 23 4.38 -9.61 -0.33
CA PRO A 23 4.35 -10.11 1.03
C PRO A 23 2.99 -10.75 1.33
N ASP A 24 2.99 -11.75 2.22
CA ASP A 24 1.78 -12.42 2.69
C ASP A 24 0.92 -11.52 3.60
N ASP A 25 1.51 -10.48 4.18
CA ASP A 25 0.85 -9.50 5.04
C ASP A 25 1.09 -8.07 4.54
N MET A 26 -0.02 -7.35 4.34
CA MET A 26 -0.06 -5.96 3.87
C MET A 26 -0.70 -5.02 4.91
N THR A 27 -0.98 -5.52 6.12
CA THR A 27 -1.70 -4.78 7.16
C THR A 27 -0.95 -3.52 7.55
N GLY A 28 -1.60 -2.35 7.46
CA GLY A 28 -1.01 -1.07 7.88
C GLY A 28 0.01 -0.47 6.90
N ILE A 29 0.38 -1.18 5.83
CA ILE A 29 1.40 -0.71 4.89
C ILE A 29 0.87 0.44 4.02
N VAL A 30 -0.37 0.34 3.53
CA VAL A 30 -0.97 1.37 2.66
C VAL A 30 -1.07 2.69 3.42
N GLU A 31 -1.50 2.64 4.68
CA GLU A 31 -1.61 3.78 5.58
C GLU A 31 -0.25 4.43 5.80
N MET A 32 0.79 3.63 6.05
CA MET A 32 2.16 4.14 6.21
C MET A 32 2.68 4.82 4.95
N VAL A 33 2.35 4.28 3.77
CA VAL A 33 2.67 4.90 2.48
C VAL A 33 1.90 6.22 2.32
N LEU A 34 0.61 6.25 2.62
CA LEU A 34 -0.19 7.48 2.54
C LEU A 34 0.33 8.58 3.48
N ASP A 35 0.71 8.23 4.72
CA ASP A 35 1.30 9.15 5.69
C ASP A 35 2.64 9.74 5.20
N SER A 36 3.41 8.94 4.46
CA SER A 36 4.69 9.34 3.89
C SER A 36 4.55 10.14 2.58
N ASN A 37 3.38 10.10 1.93
CA ASN A 37 3.14 10.71 0.61
C ASN A 37 1.92 11.65 0.66
N ARG A 38 2.14 12.89 1.11
CA ARG A 38 1.07 13.91 1.14
C ARG A 38 0.51 14.16 -0.25
N GLY A 39 -0.82 14.16 -0.37
CA GLY A 39 -1.54 14.37 -1.63
C GLY A 39 -1.75 13.10 -2.45
N LEU A 40 -1.17 11.96 -2.07
CA LEU A 40 -1.38 10.69 -2.77
C LEU A 40 -2.83 10.21 -2.66
N ALA A 41 -3.48 10.46 -1.52
CA ALA A 41 -4.89 10.13 -1.29
C ALA A 41 -5.87 11.00 -2.09
N ASP A 42 -5.42 12.15 -2.61
CA ASP A 42 -6.25 13.04 -3.43
C ASP A 42 -6.30 12.60 -4.90
N LEU A 43 -5.46 11.62 -5.28
CA LEU A 43 -5.44 11.06 -6.63
C LEU A 43 -6.60 10.07 -6.83
N PRO A 44 -7.01 9.82 -8.10
CA PRO A 44 -7.99 8.80 -8.40
C PRO A 44 -7.53 7.40 -7.97
N LEU A 45 -8.49 6.48 -7.78
CA LEU A 45 -8.22 5.08 -7.42
C LEU A 45 -7.23 4.40 -8.39
N VAL A 46 -7.36 4.69 -9.68
CA VAL A 46 -6.36 4.33 -10.69
C VAL A 46 -5.35 5.46 -10.78
N LEU A 47 -4.10 5.14 -10.42
CA LEU A 47 -3.04 6.13 -10.34
C LEU A 47 -2.63 6.60 -11.74
N PRO A 48 -2.44 7.91 -11.95
CA PRO A 48 -1.88 8.42 -13.19
C PRO A 48 -0.50 7.83 -13.49
N LEU A 49 -0.22 7.58 -14.77
CA LEU A 49 1.11 7.19 -15.22
C LEU A 49 2.16 8.23 -14.79
N GLY A 50 3.32 7.76 -14.35
CA GLY A 50 4.41 8.60 -13.86
C GLY A 50 4.28 9.03 -12.40
N THR A 51 3.20 8.66 -11.70
CA THR A 51 3.06 8.93 -10.25
C THR A 51 4.25 8.30 -9.51
N GLU A 52 4.95 9.11 -8.71
CA GLU A 52 6.05 8.65 -7.84
C GLU A 52 5.54 8.40 -6.43
N ILE A 53 5.91 7.27 -5.84
CA ILE A 53 5.48 6.86 -4.50
C ILE A 53 6.71 6.49 -3.68
N ASP A 54 6.85 7.13 -2.51
CA ASP A 54 7.84 6.76 -1.51
C ASP A 54 7.29 5.64 -0.62
N ILE A 55 7.91 4.46 -0.74
CA ILE A 55 7.65 3.32 0.13
C ILE A 55 8.60 3.42 1.34
N PRO A 56 8.08 3.66 2.55
CA PRO A 56 8.89 3.68 3.76
C PRO A 56 9.50 2.29 4.02
N ASP A 57 10.55 2.23 4.83
CA ASP A 57 11.09 0.96 5.28
C ASP A 57 10.06 0.27 6.17
N VAL A 58 9.35 -0.69 5.60
CA VAL A 58 8.40 -1.58 6.27
C VAL A 58 9.16 -2.63 7.07
N GLY A 59 10.03 -2.20 7.98
CA GLY A 59 10.61 -3.10 8.99
C GLY A 59 9.46 -3.84 9.66
N ALA A 60 9.62 -5.16 9.84
CA ALA A 60 8.60 -6.14 10.28
C ALA A 60 7.42 -5.45 10.97
N VAL A 61 6.41 -5.08 10.17
CA VAL A 61 5.21 -4.45 10.71
C VAL A 61 4.70 -5.42 11.76
N GLU A 62 4.69 -5.01 13.03
CA GLU A 62 4.23 -5.88 14.09
C GLU A 62 2.82 -6.33 13.71
N GLN A 63 2.69 -7.61 13.40
CA GLN A 63 1.44 -8.20 12.99
C GLN A 63 0.45 -7.96 14.11
N GLN A 64 -0.45 -7.00 13.91
CA GLN A 64 -1.48 -6.72 14.90
C GLN A 64 -2.45 -7.89 14.86
N VAL A 65 -2.30 -8.81 15.81
CA VAL A 65 -3.26 -9.91 16.01
C VAL A 65 -4.59 -9.28 16.41
N ARG A 66 -5.47 -9.10 15.43
CA ARG A 66 -6.84 -8.63 15.66
C ARG A 66 -7.71 -9.83 16.04
N PRO A 67 -8.56 -9.71 17.08
CA PRO A 67 -9.47 -10.78 17.43
C PRO A 67 -10.41 -11.08 16.26
N VAL A 68 -10.46 -12.34 15.82
CA VAL A 68 -11.39 -12.79 14.78
C VAL A 68 -12.78 -12.87 15.39
N VAL A 69 -13.72 -12.12 14.82
CA VAL A 69 -15.13 -12.15 15.22
C VAL A 69 -15.92 -12.91 14.17
N ARG A 70 -16.67 -13.95 14.58
CA ARG A 70 -17.69 -14.56 13.73
C ARG A 70 -18.90 -13.64 13.67
N LEU A 71 -19.31 -13.25 12.46
CA LEU A 71 -20.49 -12.39 12.26
C LEU A 71 -21.81 -13.18 12.21
N TRP A 72 -21.76 -14.51 12.22
CA TRP A 72 -22.91 -15.41 12.21
C TRP A 72 -22.56 -16.73 12.92
N ASP A 73 -23.59 -17.44 13.40
CA ASP A 73 -23.47 -18.74 14.09
C ASP A 73 -23.14 -19.90 13.14
#